data_AF-A0A6P8I5F2-F1
#
_entry.id   AF-A0A6P8I5F2-F1
#
_cell.length_a   1.000
_cell.length_b   1.000
_cell.length_c   1.000
_cell.angle_alpha   90.00
_cell.angle_beta   90.00
_cell.angle_gamma   90.00
#
_symmetry.space_group_name_H-M   'P 1'
#
loop_
_entity.id
_entity.type
_entity.pdbx_description
1 polymer ?
#
loop_
_entity_poly.entity_id
_entity_poly.type
_entity_poly.pdbx_seq_one_letter_code
_entity_poly.pdbx_strand_id
1 'polypeptide(L)'
;MGLSNSHILEYEAARKSFSEYDRKKLDEVFNKMSSDNGRHVKVIEKEPFQSYTSWLLPEQVSKRFFKEMCGIQSSLEQDVKEFEVGKEAFFITLCHFFKKGKEDKAKVFHLVASDSNSVTSPEVATLCRFLLNAYVTALKSTQIGKQWKVDCSKEAEERFVLMVIKTLLDDKKEPCLVSVGDLVSWFTRFPLVEHMFVAVVKACFIDLEGIVQKHPHGLNEGCEETIKHVHYERSHILIPCKLEVNFDETATLLDIPTLLTLNHVLPPDLRHRWRLLFSTKIHGESFHSLLHQITHQGPTIVIVKDSGGHIFGGFASKSWTIKSQFNGDSRCFLFSLQPSLAIYHPTGYNENFMYLNNGMQTLPNGLGMGGQLDYFGLWLDENFGRGHCKGQPCSTYGNQQLSSSEVFHVDELEVWGLGVPPESQLWQRSVLDTEVEAKAFLEVTGKELHSAGFRDPEPSE
;
A
#
# COMPACT_ATOMS: atom_id res chain seq x y z
N MET A 1 14.69 -42.26 -20.28
CA MET A 1 14.29 -41.41 -21.44
C MET A 1 13.00 -40.61 -21.19
N GLY A 2 11.99 -41.12 -20.49
CA GLY A 2 10.75 -40.37 -20.20
C GLY A 2 10.89 -39.18 -19.22
N LEU A 3 11.73 -39.31 -18.18
CA LEU A 3 11.92 -38.26 -17.16
C LEU A 3 12.69 -37.05 -17.71
N SER A 4 13.81 -37.27 -18.41
CA SER A 4 14.61 -36.21 -19.04
C SER A 4 13.80 -35.37 -20.04
N ASN A 5 12.93 -35.98 -20.85
CA ASN A 5 12.03 -35.23 -21.74
C ASN A 5 10.98 -34.41 -20.98
N SER A 6 10.48 -34.91 -19.84
CA SER A 6 9.52 -34.18 -18.99
C SER A 6 10.14 -32.90 -18.39
N HIS A 7 11.39 -32.99 -17.94
CA HIS A 7 12.10 -31.85 -17.34
C HIS A 7 12.49 -30.77 -18.36
N ILE A 8 12.90 -31.17 -19.57
CA ILE A 8 13.13 -30.23 -20.68
C ILE A 8 11.84 -29.48 -21.03
N LEU A 9 10.71 -30.20 -21.10
CA LEU A 9 9.39 -29.59 -21.33
C LEU A 9 8.99 -28.64 -20.20
N GLU A 10 9.26 -28.98 -18.94
CA GLU A 10 8.99 -28.11 -17.79
C GLU A 10 9.84 -26.84 -17.83
N TYR A 11 11.14 -26.94 -18.15
CA TYR A 11 12.01 -25.79 -18.34
C TYR A 11 11.55 -24.89 -19.48
N GLU A 12 11.19 -25.46 -20.63
CA GLU A 12 10.67 -24.68 -21.76
C GLU A 12 9.36 -23.97 -21.43
N ALA A 13 8.45 -24.65 -20.73
CA ALA A 13 7.18 -24.07 -20.27
C ALA A 13 7.45 -22.93 -19.27
N ALA A 14 8.34 -23.17 -18.31
CA ALA A 14 8.75 -22.17 -17.33
C ALA A 14 9.33 -20.93 -18.01
N ARG A 15 10.25 -21.13 -18.96
CA ARG A 15 10.84 -20.03 -19.73
C ARG A 15 9.79 -19.29 -20.56
N LYS A 16 8.84 -20.00 -21.19
CA LYS A 16 7.76 -19.39 -21.99
C LYS A 16 6.79 -18.53 -21.16
N SER A 17 6.65 -18.80 -19.86
CA SER A 17 5.75 -18.04 -18.95
C SER A 17 6.23 -16.63 -18.60
N PHE A 18 7.54 -16.36 -18.73
CA PHE A 18 8.14 -15.05 -18.48
C PHE A 18 8.07 -14.15 -19.71
N SER A 19 7.98 -12.84 -19.51
CA SER A 19 8.10 -11.87 -20.61
C SER A 19 9.52 -11.90 -21.20
N GLU A 20 9.71 -11.37 -22.41
CA GLU A 20 11.06 -11.29 -23.00
C GLU A 20 12.01 -10.47 -22.12
N TYR A 21 11.51 -9.39 -21.51
CA TYR A 21 12.25 -8.56 -20.57
C TYR A 21 12.69 -9.36 -19.33
N ASP A 22 11.75 -10.06 -18.68
CA ASP A 22 12.04 -10.85 -17.48
C ASP A 22 13.08 -11.95 -17.79
N ARG A 23 12.96 -12.63 -18.93
CA ARG A 23 13.92 -13.68 -19.34
C ARG A 23 15.34 -13.12 -19.49
N LYS A 24 15.49 -11.97 -20.16
CA LYS A 24 16.80 -11.32 -20.33
C LYS A 24 17.41 -10.96 -18.97
N LYS A 25 16.61 -10.43 -18.05
CA LYS A 25 17.07 -10.11 -16.69
C LYS A 25 17.48 -11.34 -15.90
N LEU A 26 16.68 -12.40 -15.92
CA LEU A 26 17.04 -13.66 -15.26
C LEU A 26 18.30 -14.30 -15.86
N ASP A 27 18.47 -14.23 -17.18
CA ASP A 27 19.69 -14.67 -17.87
C ASP A 27 20.92 -13.83 -17.45
N GLU A 28 20.80 -12.50 -17.37
CA GLU A 28 21.85 -11.61 -16.89
C GLU A 28 22.24 -11.93 -15.44
N VAL A 29 21.26 -12.12 -14.57
CA VAL A 29 21.45 -12.40 -13.15
C VAL A 29 22.10 -13.76 -12.94
N PHE A 30 21.61 -14.80 -13.62
CA PHE A 30 22.24 -16.12 -13.60
C PHE A 30 23.71 -16.06 -14.00
N ASN A 31 24.02 -15.38 -15.12
CA ASN A 31 25.40 -15.27 -15.61
C ASN A 31 26.33 -14.49 -14.66
N LYS A 32 25.81 -13.53 -13.89
CA LYS A 32 26.59 -12.80 -12.87
C LYS A 32 26.96 -13.66 -11.67
N MET A 33 26.10 -14.60 -11.30
CA MET A 33 26.31 -15.48 -10.14
C MET A 33 27.01 -16.81 -10.50
N SER A 34 26.98 -17.20 -11.77
CA SER A 34 27.47 -18.52 -12.20
C SER A 34 28.98 -18.56 -12.44
N SER A 35 29.62 -19.66 -12.08
CA SER A 35 30.99 -20.04 -12.45
C SER A 35 30.97 -21.33 -13.30
N ASP A 36 32.05 -21.59 -14.04
CA ASP A 36 32.24 -22.88 -14.73
C ASP A 36 32.68 -23.94 -13.71
N ASN A 37 31.93 -25.03 -13.59
CA ASN A 37 32.23 -26.14 -12.67
C ASN A 37 33.33 -27.09 -13.18
N GLY A 38 34.22 -26.63 -14.06
CA GLY A 38 35.28 -27.43 -14.67
C GLY A 38 34.80 -28.47 -15.69
N ARG A 39 33.49 -28.56 -15.95
CA ARG A 39 32.85 -29.41 -16.97
C ARG A 39 32.25 -28.59 -18.12
N HIS A 40 32.56 -27.29 -18.22
CA HIS A 40 31.93 -26.34 -19.14
C HIS A 40 30.43 -26.12 -18.90
N VAL A 41 29.95 -26.44 -17.70
CA VAL A 41 28.58 -26.19 -17.26
C VAL A 41 28.61 -25.03 -16.27
N LYS A 42 27.83 -24.00 -16.56
CA LYS A 42 27.63 -22.87 -15.65
C LYS A 42 26.70 -23.27 -14.52
N VAL A 43 27.16 -23.12 -13.29
CA VAL A 43 26.38 -23.40 -12.08
C VAL A 43 26.53 -22.25 -11.09
N ILE A 44 25.55 -22.10 -10.21
CA ILE A 44 25.59 -21.17 -9.08
C ILE A 44 25.91 -21.97 -7.82
N GLU A 45 26.95 -21.54 -7.11
CA GLU A 45 27.28 -22.04 -5.78
C GLU A 45 26.64 -21.15 -4.70
N LYS A 46 26.61 -21.66 -3.46
CA LYS A 46 25.98 -20.97 -2.32
C LYS A 46 26.55 -19.58 -2.05
N GLU A 47 27.88 -19.42 -2.06
CA GLU A 47 28.55 -18.16 -1.72
C GLU A 47 28.27 -17.02 -2.72
N PRO A 48 28.39 -17.23 -4.05
CA PRO A 48 27.96 -16.24 -5.04
C PRO A 48 26.49 -15.84 -4.92
N PHE A 49 25.61 -16.81 -4.64
CA PHE A 49 24.18 -16.54 -4.46
C PHE A 49 23.89 -15.69 -3.22
N GLN A 50 24.49 -16.03 -2.08
CA GLN A 50 24.34 -15.26 -0.84
C GLN A 50 24.94 -13.86 -1.00
N SER A 51 26.10 -13.74 -1.64
CA SER A 51 26.73 -12.44 -1.91
C SER A 51 25.82 -11.56 -2.77
N TYR A 52 25.22 -12.12 -3.83
CA TYR A 52 24.32 -11.39 -4.72
C TYR A 52 23.02 -10.93 -4.03
N THR A 53 22.46 -11.76 -3.15
CA THR A 53 21.17 -11.48 -2.48
C THR A 53 21.31 -10.69 -1.18
N SER A 54 22.53 -10.55 -0.65
CA SER A 54 22.83 -9.96 0.66
C SER A 54 22.35 -8.52 0.87
N TRP A 55 22.20 -7.73 -0.20
CA TRP A 55 21.73 -6.35 -0.11
C TRP A 55 20.23 -6.25 0.26
N LEU A 56 19.46 -7.34 0.09
CA LEU A 56 18.02 -7.34 0.30
C LEU A 56 17.53 -8.45 1.22
N LEU A 57 18.08 -9.66 1.08
CA LEU A 57 17.64 -10.83 1.81
C LEU A 57 18.64 -11.13 2.95
N PRO A 58 18.16 -11.33 4.18
CA PRO A 58 19.00 -11.83 5.26
C PRO A 58 19.65 -13.17 4.90
N GLU A 59 20.85 -13.43 5.44
CA GLU A 59 21.63 -14.63 5.13
C GLU A 59 20.82 -15.93 5.32
N GLN A 60 20.01 -15.99 6.37
CA GLN A 60 19.16 -17.14 6.71
C GLN A 60 18.09 -17.40 5.63
N VAL A 61 17.42 -16.33 5.17
CA VAL A 61 16.40 -16.37 4.12
C VAL A 61 17.03 -16.78 2.80
N SER A 62 18.16 -16.17 2.44
CA SER A 62 18.93 -16.48 1.23
C SER A 62 19.39 -17.94 1.20
N LYS A 63 19.94 -18.44 2.31
CA LYS A 63 20.37 -19.84 2.44
C LYS A 63 19.22 -20.82 2.22
N ARG A 64 18.03 -20.55 2.78
CA ARG A 64 16.85 -21.42 2.63
C ARG A 64 16.30 -21.39 1.22
N PHE A 65 16.26 -20.21 0.60
CA PHE A 65 15.86 -20.08 -0.80
C PHE A 65 16.83 -20.83 -1.74
N PHE A 66 18.13 -20.78 -1.48
CA PHE A 66 19.12 -21.57 -2.23
C PHE A 66 18.95 -23.09 -2.03
N LYS A 67 18.64 -23.53 -0.81
CA LYS A 67 18.34 -24.94 -0.51
C LYS A 67 17.16 -25.46 -1.33
N GLU A 68 16.13 -24.65 -1.53
CA GLU A 68 15.01 -25.00 -2.40
C GLU A 68 15.43 -25.18 -3.86
N MET A 69 16.29 -24.28 -4.37
CA MET A 69 16.84 -24.43 -5.71
C MET A 69 17.64 -25.72 -5.86
N CYS A 70 18.44 -26.11 -4.86
CA CYS A 70 19.14 -27.39 -4.85
C CYS A 70 18.17 -28.58 -4.83
N GLY A 71 17.07 -28.50 -4.07
CA GLY A 71 16.04 -29.54 -4.04
C GLY A 71 15.43 -29.80 -5.43
N ILE A 72 15.12 -28.73 -6.17
CA ILE A 72 14.66 -28.83 -7.56
C ILE A 72 15.78 -29.39 -8.45
N GLN A 73 17.02 -28.94 -8.30
CA GLN A 73 18.16 -29.48 -9.04
C GLN A 73 18.31 -31.00 -8.88
N SER A 74 18.22 -31.51 -7.65
CA SER A 74 18.30 -32.95 -7.38
C SER A 74 17.18 -33.74 -8.06
N SER A 75 15.99 -33.16 -8.19
CA SER A 75 14.86 -33.79 -8.88
C SER A 75 15.03 -33.86 -10.41
N LEU A 76 15.89 -33.02 -11.00
CA LEU A 76 16.15 -32.98 -12.44
C LEU A 76 17.15 -34.07 -12.91
N GLU A 77 17.68 -34.90 -11.99
CA GLU A 77 18.63 -35.99 -12.27
C GLU A 77 19.85 -35.56 -13.12
N GLN A 78 20.35 -34.33 -12.94
CA GLN A 78 21.48 -33.79 -13.70
C GLN A 78 22.84 -34.16 -13.09
N ASP A 79 23.87 -34.18 -13.93
CA ASP A 79 25.29 -34.45 -13.59
C ASP A 79 25.96 -33.24 -12.90
N VAL A 80 25.26 -32.66 -11.94
CA VAL A 80 25.58 -31.45 -11.16
C VAL A 80 25.67 -31.85 -9.69
N LYS A 81 26.62 -31.29 -8.92
CA LYS A 81 26.78 -31.68 -7.51
C LYS A 81 25.57 -31.25 -6.68
N GLU A 82 25.33 -31.93 -5.56
CA GLU A 82 24.19 -31.75 -4.66
C GLU A 82 24.00 -30.31 -4.12
N PHE A 83 25.03 -29.44 -4.22
CA PHE A 83 25.02 -28.07 -3.70
C PHE A 83 25.23 -26.99 -4.77
N GLU A 84 25.03 -27.35 -6.04
CA GLU A 84 25.17 -26.46 -7.19
C GLU A 84 23.82 -26.30 -7.88
N VAL A 85 23.52 -25.11 -8.39
CA VAL A 85 22.25 -24.83 -9.08
C VAL A 85 22.52 -24.55 -10.55
N GLY A 86 21.99 -25.40 -11.43
CA GLY A 86 22.03 -25.21 -12.86
C GLY A 86 21.02 -24.17 -13.34
N LYS A 87 21.17 -23.76 -14.60
CA LYS A 87 20.28 -22.77 -15.22
C LYS A 87 18.82 -23.21 -15.23
N GLU A 88 18.56 -24.49 -15.44
CA GLU A 88 17.19 -25.02 -15.49
C GLU A 88 16.51 -24.95 -14.13
N ALA A 89 17.15 -25.45 -13.07
CA ALA A 89 16.64 -25.35 -11.70
C ALA A 89 16.38 -23.90 -11.30
N PHE A 90 17.32 -22.98 -11.56
CA PHE A 90 17.15 -21.55 -11.27
C PHE A 90 15.87 -20.96 -11.90
N PHE A 91 15.66 -21.20 -13.20
CA PHE A 91 14.46 -20.71 -13.90
C PHE A 91 13.18 -21.40 -13.45
N ILE A 92 13.22 -22.71 -13.18
CA ILE A 92 12.07 -23.48 -12.70
C ILE A 92 11.65 -23.00 -11.32
N THR A 93 12.58 -22.83 -10.37
CA THR A 93 12.27 -22.30 -9.02
C THR A 93 11.62 -20.93 -9.11
N LEU A 94 12.19 -20.00 -9.87
CA LEU A 94 11.62 -18.67 -10.02
C LEU A 94 10.28 -18.69 -10.76
N CYS A 95 10.08 -19.60 -11.71
CA CYS A 95 8.78 -19.80 -12.35
C CYS A 95 7.73 -20.31 -11.36
N HIS A 96 8.07 -21.31 -10.56
CA HIS A 96 7.19 -21.85 -9.52
C HIS A 96 6.80 -20.75 -8.54
N PHE A 97 7.73 -19.87 -8.19
CA PHE A 97 7.47 -18.75 -7.30
C PHE A 97 6.60 -17.65 -7.92
N PHE A 98 6.92 -17.17 -9.13
CA PHE A 98 6.26 -16.00 -9.72
C PHE A 98 4.98 -16.32 -10.51
N LYS A 99 4.88 -17.51 -11.09
CA LYS A 99 3.87 -17.81 -12.12
C LYS A 99 2.88 -18.90 -11.72
N LYS A 100 3.20 -19.70 -10.70
CA LYS A 100 2.23 -20.67 -10.17
C LYS A 100 1.32 -20.04 -9.10
N GLY A 101 0.36 -20.85 -8.63
CA GLY A 101 -0.68 -20.42 -7.71
C GLY A 101 -0.19 -20.16 -6.29
N LYS A 102 -1.12 -19.76 -5.41
CA LYS A 102 -0.84 -19.46 -4.00
C LYS A 102 -0.26 -20.65 -3.23
N GLU A 103 -0.59 -21.87 -3.64
CA GLU A 103 -0.06 -23.10 -3.01
C GLU A 103 1.45 -23.22 -3.15
N ASP A 104 2.01 -22.98 -4.34
CA ASP A 104 3.46 -23.06 -4.55
C ASP A 104 4.19 -21.94 -3.83
N LYS A 105 3.63 -20.72 -3.83
CA LYS A 105 4.16 -19.60 -3.05
C LYS A 105 4.14 -19.89 -1.55
N ALA A 106 3.09 -20.53 -1.05
CA ALA A 106 2.96 -20.93 0.35
C ALA A 106 3.98 -22.02 0.72
N LYS A 107 4.26 -22.98 -0.17
CA LYS A 107 5.33 -23.99 0.02
C LYS A 107 6.70 -23.32 0.15
N VAL A 108 7.03 -22.40 -0.76
CA VAL A 108 8.29 -21.65 -0.70
C VAL A 108 8.34 -20.79 0.57
N PHE A 109 7.25 -20.11 0.93
CA PHE A 109 7.19 -19.31 2.16
C PHE A 109 7.41 -20.16 3.42
N HIS A 110 6.74 -21.32 3.51
CA HIS A 110 6.91 -22.28 4.61
C HIS A 110 8.36 -22.74 4.73
N LEU A 111 9.00 -23.11 3.61
CA LEU A 111 10.39 -23.56 3.60
C LEU A 111 11.38 -22.45 3.97
N VAL A 112 11.09 -21.20 3.58
CA VAL A 112 11.95 -20.06 3.92
C VAL A 112 11.76 -19.62 5.38
N ALA A 113 10.62 -19.93 6.01
CA ALA A 113 10.32 -19.57 7.39
C ALA A 113 11.14 -20.35 8.44
N SER A 114 11.38 -21.65 8.24
CA SER A 114 12.14 -22.49 9.19
C SER A 114 13.02 -23.52 8.48
N ASP A 115 14.14 -23.89 9.12
CA ASP A 115 14.97 -25.04 8.70
C ASP A 115 14.38 -26.39 9.16
N SER A 116 13.39 -26.35 10.06
CA SER A 116 12.72 -27.53 10.59
C SER A 116 11.55 -27.95 9.69
N ASN A 117 11.13 -29.21 9.81
CA ASN A 117 9.95 -29.71 9.10
C ASN A 117 8.63 -29.11 9.64
N SER A 118 8.67 -28.34 10.74
CA SER A 118 7.51 -27.80 11.43
C SER A 118 7.66 -26.30 11.65
N VAL A 119 6.95 -25.49 10.88
CA VAL A 119 6.98 -24.02 11.01
C VAL A 119 6.04 -23.56 12.12
N THR A 120 6.50 -22.63 12.94
CA THR A 120 5.77 -22.04 14.06
C THR A 120 5.37 -20.58 13.79
N SER A 121 4.32 -20.07 14.47
CA SER A 121 3.89 -18.67 14.32
C SER A 121 4.99 -17.63 14.58
N PRO A 122 5.92 -17.79 15.55
CA PRO A 122 7.04 -16.86 15.74
C PRO A 122 8.06 -16.86 14.58
N GLU A 123 8.26 -18.00 13.91
CA GLU A 123 9.12 -18.07 12.72
C GLU A 123 8.49 -17.35 11.53
N VAL A 124 7.16 -17.49 11.36
CA VAL A 124 6.41 -16.71 10.37
C VAL A 124 6.47 -15.21 10.68
N ALA A 125 6.34 -14.81 11.96
CA ALA A 125 6.47 -13.43 12.39
C ALA A 125 7.86 -12.86 12.06
N THR A 126 8.90 -13.64 12.30
CA THR A 126 10.29 -13.29 11.98
C THR A 126 10.48 -13.12 10.46
N LEU A 127 9.93 -14.02 9.66
CA LEU A 127 9.97 -13.88 8.20
C LEU A 127 9.20 -12.64 7.72
N CYS A 128 8.01 -12.35 8.27
CA CYS A 128 7.26 -11.15 7.93
C CYS A 128 8.04 -9.87 8.25
N ARG A 129 8.75 -9.84 9.38
CA ARG A 129 9.66 -8.75 9.75
C ARG A 129 10.78 -8.57 8.72
N PHE A 130 11.42 -9.67 8.32
CA PHE A 130 12.47 -9.62 7.29
C PHE A 130 11.94 -9.14 5.94
N LEU A 131 10.74 -9.60 5.54
CA LEU A 131 10.12 -9.16 4.29
C LEU A 131 9.75 -7.67 4.32
N LEU A 132 9.24 -7.17 5.45
CA LEU A 132 8.98 -5.74 5.60
C LEU A 132 10.27 -4.93 5.46
N ASN A 133 11.32 -5.28 6.18
CA ASN A 133 12.61 -4.57 6.12
C ASN A 133 13.26 -4.64 4.73
N ALA A 134 13.20 -5.81 4.09
CA ALA A 134 13.62 -5.97 2.70
C ALA A 134 12.79 -5.06 1.78
N TYR A 135 11.47 -5.03 1.94
CA TYR A 135 10.60 -4.17 1.13
C TYR A 135 10.93 -2.68 1.33
N VAL A 136 11.12 -2.21 2.57
CA VAL A 136 11.52 -0.81 2.85
C VAL A 136 12.86 -0.48 2.22
N THR A 137 13.84 -1.38 2.33
CA THR A 137 15.18 -1.21 1.74
C THR A 137 15.11 -1.12 0.22
N ALA A 138 14.31 -1.99 -0.40
CA ALA A 138 14.10 -2.00 -1.83
C ALA A 138 13.38 -0.72 -2.29
N LEU A 139 12.31 -0.31 -1.61
CA LEU A 139 11.58 0.93 -1.86
C LEU A 139 12.52 2.16 -1.82
N LYS A 140 13.31 2.29 -0.76
CA LYS A 140 14.31 3.37 -0.59
C LYS A 140 15.47 3.26 -1.57
N SER A 141 15.58 2.18 -2.33
CA SER A 141 16.59 2.01 -3.39
C SER A 141 16.07 2.41 -4.78
N THR A 142 14.76 2.56 -4.96
CA THR A 142 14.12 3.03 -6.21
C THR A 142 14.29 4.53 -6.45
N GLN A 143 14.01 5.01 -7.67
CA GLN A 143 14.05 6.44 -7.98
C GLN A 143 12.99 7.25 -7.24
N ILE A 144 11.79 6.68 -7.06
CA ILE A 144 10.65 7.35 -6.42
C ILE A 144 10.78 7.29 -4.90
N GLY A 145 10.98 6.10 -4.34
CA GLY A 145 10.99 5.90 -2.89
C GLY A 145 12.15 6.61 -2.18
N LYS A 146 13.27 6.88 -2.86
CA LYS A 146 14.37 7.71 -2.33
C LYS A 146 13.95 9.13 -1.96
N GLN A 147 12.94 9.67 -2.64
CA GLN A 147 12.47 11.04 -2.44
C GLN A 147 11.53 11.14 -1.23
N TRP A 148 11.01 10.01 -0.74
CA TRP A 148 10.02 10.00 0.32
C TRP A 148 10.69 10.07 1.69
N LYS A 149 10.32 11.06 2.50
CA LYS A 149 10.73 11.19 3.91
C LYS A 149 9.83 10.40 4.85
N VAL A 150 9.38 9.22 4.41
CA VAL A 150 8.57 8.27 5.18
C VAL A 150 9.41 7.08 5.57
N ASP A 151 9.47 6.74 6.84
CA ASP A 151 10.35 5.70 7.37
C ASP A 151 9.56 4.56 8.02
N CYS A 152 10.29 3.56 8.52
CA CYS A 152 9.76 2.45 9.28
C CYS A 152 10.52 2.38 10.62
N SER A 153 9.89 2.88 11.69
CA SER A 153 10.46 2.76 13.04
C SER A 153 10.34 1.32 13.56
N LYS A 154 11.05 0.99 14.64
CA LYS A 154 10.92 -0.33 15.29
C LYS A 154 9.52 -0.57 15.84
N GLU A 155 8.89 0.48 16.35
CA GLU A 155 7.52 0.44 16.85
C GLU A 155 6.53 0.21 15.70
N ALA A 156 6.74 0.86 14.55
CA ALA A 156 5.92 0.65 13.35
C ALA A 156 6.04 -0.78 12.81
N GLU A 157 7.28 -1.31 12.77
CA GLU A 157 7.55 -2.69 12.39
C GLU A 157 6.81 -3.69 13.30
N GLU A 158 6.88 -3.50 14.62
CA GLU A 158 6.22 -4.39 15.58
C GLU A 158 4.70 -4.33 15.44
N ARG A 159 4.11 -3.14 15.30
CA ARG A 159 2.66 -2.98 15.07
C ARG A 159 2.20 -3.73 13.82
N PHE A 160 2.98 -3.64 12.74
CA PHE A 160 2.68 -4.34 11.49
C PHE A 160 2.74 -5.86 11.65
N VAL A 161 3.81 -6.39 12.26
CA VAL A 161 3.99 -7.82 12.48
C VAL A 161 2.86 -8.38 13.35
N LEU A 162 2.49 -7.69 14.44
CA LEU A 162 1.38 -8.10 15.30
C LEU A 162 0.04 -8.14 14.55
N MET A 163 -0.24 -7.13 13.73
CA MET A 163 -1.45 -7.10 12.89
C MET A 163 -1.46 -8.27 11.90
N VAL A 164 -0.36 -8.46 11.17
CA VAL A 164 -0.19 -9.54 10.19
C VAL A 164 -0.37 -10.91 10.83
N ILE A 165 0.26 -11.15 11.97
CA ILE A 165 0.16 -12.45 12.65
C ILE A 165 -1.24 -12.70 13.21
N LYS A 166 -1.92 -11.65 13.71
CA LYS A 166 -3.33 -11.76 14.08
C LYS A 166 -4.20 -12.21 12.90
N THR A 167 -3.94 -11.74 11.67
CA THR A 167 -4.68 -12.19 10.47
C THR A 167 -4.37 -13.63 10.06
N LEU A 168 -3.19 -14.16 10.40
CA LEU A 168 -2.81 -15.55 10.17
C LEU A 168 -3.50 -16.49 11.17
N LEU A 169 -3.51 -16.11 12.44
CA LEU A 169 -3.95 -16.97 13.53
C LEU A 169 -5.47 -17.09 13.65
N ASP A 170 -6.21 -16.06 13.25
CA ASP A 170 -7.64 -15.93 13.54
C ASP A 170 -7.89 -16.13 15.05
N ASP A 171 -8.58 -17.22 15.43
CA ASP A 171 -8.90 -17.57 16.83
C ASP A 171 -7.84 -18.48 17.49
N LYS A 172 -6.77 -18.87 16.78
CA LYS A 172 -5.71 -19.73 17.33
C LYS A 172 -4.85 -18.96 18.35
N LYS A 173 -4.49 -19.62 19.45
CA LYS A 173 -3.55 -19.07 20.44
C LYS A 173 -2.10 -19.28 20.00
N GLU A 174 -1.23 -18.33 20.31
CA GLU A 174 0.21 -18.46 20.11
C GLU A 174 0.92 -19.22 21.25
N PRO A 175 2.01 -19.95 20.97
CA PRO A 175 2.54 -20.29 19.64
C PRO A 175 1.74 -21.44 19.00
N CYS A 176 1.56 -21.41 17.68
CA CYS A 176 0.93 -22.52 16.95
C CYS A 176 1.79 -23.01 15.77
N LEU A 177 1.58 -24.26 15.39
CA LEU A 177 2.14 -24.81 14.15
C LEU A 177 1.37 -24.25 12.95
N VAL A 178 2.12 -23.87 11.92
CA VAL A 178 1.59 -23.28 10.68
C VAL A 178 1.86 -24.24 9.55
N SER A 179 0.79 -24.80 8.98
CA SER A 179 0.88 -25.66 7.80
C SER A 179 0.87 -24.84 6.51
N VAL A 180 1.27 -25.46 5.39
CA VAL A 180 1.11 -24.85 4.06
C VAL A 180 -0.36 -24.50 3.78
N GLY A 181 -1.31 -25.32 4.23
CA GLY A 181 -2.75 -25.04 4.09
C GLY A 181 -3.20 -23.79 4.84
N ASP A 182 -2.66 -23.55 6.04
CA ASP A 182 -2.92 -22.33 6.80
C ASP A 182 -2.40 -21.10 6.04
N LEU A 183 -1.20 -21.17 5.46
CA LEU A 183 -0.63 -20.09 4.64
C LEU A 183 -1.45 -19.81 3.38
N VAL A 184 -1.95 -20.84 2.70
CA VAL A 184 -2.82 -20.66 1.51
C VAL A 184 -4.13 -19.97 1.88
N SER A 185 -4.77 -20.39 2.98
CA SER A 185 -5.97 -19.73 3.51
C SER A 185 -5.66 -18.27 3.85
N TRP A 186 -4.54 -18.04 4.54
CA TRP A 186 -4.11 -16.71 4.93
C TRP A 186 -3.83 -15.79 3.75
N PHE A 187 -3.06 -16.23 2.74
CA PHE A 187 -2.83 -15.47 1.50
C PHE A 187 -4.11 -15.21 0.70
N THR A 188 -5.13 -16.06 0.87
CA THR A 188 -6.43 -15.85 0.23
C THR A 188 -7.22 -14.74 0.91
N ARG A 189 -7.22 -14.72 2.25
CA ARG A 189 -7.96 -13.73 3.06
C ARG A 189 -7.23 -12.39 3.17
N PHE A 190 -5.90 -12.41 3.21
CA PHE A 190 -5.05 -11.24 3.39
C PHE A 190 -3.79 -11.33 2.51
N PRO A 191 -3.91 -10.99 1.20
CA PRO A 191 -2.82 -11.18 0.23
C PRO A 191 -1.64 -10.22 0.38
N LEU A 192 -1.65 -9.29 1.35
CA LEU A 192 -0.58 -8.30 1.52
C LEU A 192 0.80 -8.94 1.66
N VAL A 193 0.91 -9.97 2.50
CA VAL A 193 2.20 -10.64 2.74
C VAL A 193 2.64 -11.45 1.53
N GLU A 194 1.72 -12.10 0.82
CA GLU A 194 2.00 -12.78 -0.46
C GLU A 194 2.57 -11.77 -1.47
N HIS A 195 1.89 -10.63 -1.66
CA HIS A 195 2.30 -9.61 -2.61
C HIS A 195 3.64 -8.97 -2.22
N MET A 196 3.86 -8.70 -0.93
CA MET A 196 5.13 -8.18 -0.42
C MET A 196 6.27 -9.17 -0.64
N PHE A 197 6.03 -10.47 -0.39
CA PHE A 197 7.02 -11.50 -0.65
C PHE A 197 7.40 -11.56 -2.14
N VAL A 198 6.40 -11.54 -3.02
CA VAL A 198 6.62 -11.52 -4.47
C VAL A 198 7.37 -10.26 -4.90
N ALA A 199 7.01 -9.09 -4.36
CA ALA A 199 7.66 -7.81 -4.69
C ALA A 199 9.14 -7.79 -4.29
N VAL A 200 9.47 -8.27 -3.09
CA VAL A 200 10.86 -8.36 -2.60
C VAL A 200 11.70 -9.27 -3.47
N VAL A 201 11.22 -10.48 -3.79
CA VAL A 201 11.97 -11.42 -4.65
C VAL A 201 12.08 -10.87 -6.07
N LYS A 202 11.03 -10.23 -6.61
CA LYS A 202 11.08 -9.60 -7.93
C LYS A 202 12.12 -8.46 -7.99
N ALA A 203 12.20 -7.65 -6.95
CA ALA A 203 13.20 -6.58 -6.86
C ALA A 203 14.63 -7.12 -6.72
N CYS A 204 14.79 -8.29 -6.10
CA CYS A 204 16.08 -8.95 -5.97
C CYS A 204 16.61 -9.47 -7.33
N PHE A 205 15.74 -10.07 -8.16
CA PHE A 205 16.18 -10.82 -9.34
C PHE A 205 15.78 -10.24 -10.71
N ILE A 206 14.78 -9.35 -10.78
CA ILE A 206 14.18 -8.93 -12.06
C ILE A 206 14.20 -7.41 -12.21
N ASP A 207 13.43 -6.71 -11.36
CA ASP A 207 13.14 -5.29 -11.55
C ASP A 207 12.87 -4.61 -10.19
N LEU A 208 13.86 -3.85 -9.73
CA LEU A 208 13.79 -3.06 -8.50
C LEU A 208 12.78 -1.91 -8.63
N GLU A 209 12.78 -1.21 -9.76
CA GLU A 209 11.85 -0.08 -10.00
C GLU A 209 10.41 -0.58 -10.13
N GLY A 210 10.22 -1.88 -10.38
CA GLY A 210 8.92 -2.55 -10.35
C GLY A 210 8.19 -2.53 -9.01
N ILE A 211 8.87 -2.22 -7.89
CA ILE A 211 8.21 -2.05 -6.58
C ILE A 211 7.33 -0.80 -6.56
N VAL A 212 7.82 0.32 -7.13
CA VAL A 212 7.07 1.56 -7.27
C VAL A 212 7.32 2.15 -8.64
N GLN A 213 6.38 1.92 -9.56
CA GLN A 213 6.45 2.44 -10.91
C GLN A 213 5.73 3.79 -11.03
N LYS A 214 6.36 4.77 -11.70
CA LYS A 214 5.75 6.08 -11.99
C LYS A 214 4.47 5.97 -12.82
N HIS A 215 4.46 4.99 -13.73
CA HIS A 215 3.35 4.67 -14.62
C HIS A 215 3.06 3.17 -14.55
N PRO A 216 2.27 2.68 -13.58
CA PRO A 216 2.01 1.24 -13.40
C PRO A 216 1.28 0.58 -14.59
N HIS A 217 0.91 1.36 -15.61
CA HIS A 217 0.19 0.95 -16.82
C HIS A 217 0.90 1.41 -18.12
N GLY A 218 2.14 1.92 -18.04
CA GLY A 218 2.94 2.30 -19.21
C GLY A 218 2.41 3.47 -20.05
N LEU A 219 1.40 4.21 -19.56
CA LEU A 219 0.79 5.35 -20.26
C LEU A 219 0.72 6.58 -19.36
N ASN A 220 0.57 7.76 -19.98
CA ASN A 220 0.38 9.03 -19.30
C ASN A 220 -1.07 9.15 -18.82
N GLU A 221 -1.27 9.44 -17.53
CA GLU A 221 -2.60 9.75 -16.96
C GLU A 221 -3.20 10.95 -17.71
N GLY A 222 -4.36 10.77 -18.37
CA GLY A 222 -5.06 11.84 -19.11
C GLY A 222 -5.29 11.60 -20.61
N CYS A 223 -4.90 10.45 -21.17
CA CYS A 223 -5.26 10.09 -22.55
C CYS A 223 -6.72 9.58 -22.63
N GLU A 224 -7.47 9.96 -23.68
CA GLU A 224 -8.91 9.72 -23.94
C GLU A 224 -9.41 8.26 -23.87
N GLU A 225 -8.56 7.29 -23.53
CA GLU A 225 -8.91 5.86 -23.44
C GLU A 225 -9.38 5.42 -22.03
N THR A 226 -9.77 6.37 -21.17
CA THR A 226 -10.17 6.22 -19.74
C THR A 226 -11.19 5.11 -19.48
N ILE A 227 -12.00 4.74 -20.47
CA ILE A 227 -13.03 3.70 -20.37
C ILE A 227 -12.43 2.27 -20.42
N LYS A 228 -11.33 2.03 -21.15
CA LYS A 228 -10.63 0.72 -21.14
C LYS A 228 -9.73 0.53 -19.92
N HIS A 229 -9.37 1.62 -19.23
CA HIS A 229 -8.48 1.64 -18.05
C HIS A 229 -9.14 1.17 -16.74
N VAL A 230 -10.48 1.14 -16.66
CA VAL A 230 -11.24 0.72 -15.46
C VAL A 230 -11.07 -0.78 -15.16
N HIS A 231 -10.65 -1.59 -16.15
CA HIS A 231 -10.49 -3.05 -16.00
C HIS A 231 -9.04 -3.50 -15.68
N TYR A 232 -8.09 -2.59 -15.46
CA TYR A 232 -6.73 -2.99 -15.06
C TYR A 232 -6.70 -3.41 -13.58
N GLU A 233 -6.29 -4.64 -13.30
CA GLU A 233 -6.25 -5.19 -11.94
C GLU A 233 -5.09 -4.58 -11.12
N ARG A 234 -5.41 -3.54 -10.35
CA ARG A 234 -4.45 -2.80 -9.50
C ARG A 234 -4.23 -3.43 -8.12
N SER A 235 -4.64 -4.67 -7.92
CA SER A 235 -4.53 -5.40 -6.64
C SER A 235 -3.08 -5.61 -6.19
N HIS A 236 -2.13 -5.59 -7.13
CA HIS A 236 -0.69 -5.73 -6.91
C HIS A 236 0.01 -4.44 -6.44
N ILE A 237 -0.64 -3.27 -6.49
CA ILE A 237 -0.06 -2.01 -6.02
C ILE A 237 -0.04 -2.01 -4.49
N LEU A 238 1.15 -2.13 -3.92
CA LEU A 238 1.37 -2.21 -2.47
C LEU A 238 1.40 -0.84 -1.80
N ILE A 239 1.96 0.16 -2.47
CA ILE A 239 2.06 1.55 -1.99
C ILE A 239 1.68 2.50 -3.13
N PRO A 240 1.12 3.69 -2.87
CA PRO A 240 0.78 4.63 -3.94
C PRO A 240 1.97 4.97 -4.82
N CYS A 241 1.80 4.84 -6.13
CA CYS A 241 2.81 5.23 -7.11
C CYS A 241 3.12 6.74 -7.08
N LYS A 242 2.12 7.54 -6.70
CA LYS A 242 2.21 8.99 -6.53
C LYS A 242 1.72 9.37 -5.14
N LEU A 243 2.66 9.69 -4.26
CA LEU A 243 2.39 10.28 -2.95
C LEU A 243 2.69 11.78 -3.05
N GLU A 244 1.66 12.57 -3.30
CA GLU A 244 1.77 14.00 -3.60
C GLU A 244 1.75 14.80 -2.30
N VAL A 245 2.95 15.04 -1.77
CA VAL A 245 3.22 15.87 -0.60
C VAL A 245 4.57 16.55 -0.77
N ASN A 246 4.66 17.81 -0.36
CA ASN A 246 5.94 18.48 -0.26
C ASN A 246 6.61 18.11 1.07
N PHE A 247 7.50 17.11 1.01
CA PHE A 247 8.27 16.65 2.18
C PHE A 247 9.27 17.68 2.73
N ASP A 248 9.52 18.79 2.03
CA ASP A 248 10.34 19.90 2.54
C ASP A 248 9.51 20.86 3.43
N GLU A 249 8.20 20.90 3.24
CA GLU A 249 7.28 21.75 4.01
C GLU A 249 6.65 21.01 5.19
N THR A 250 6.33 19.72 5.04
CA THR A 250 5.70 18.94 6.11
C THR A 250 6.21 17.51 6.19
N ALA A 251 6.29 16.99 7.41
CA ALA A 251 6.31 15.56 7.66
C ALA A 251 4.86 15.02 7.67
N THR A 252 4.69 13.75 7.29
CA THR A 252 3.39 13.07 7.38
C THR A 252 3.29 12.23 8.66
N LEU A 253 2.07 12.02 9.15
CA LEU A 253 1.70 11.05 10.20
C LEU A 253 1.85 9.59 9.75
N LEU A 254 2.03 9.34 8.46
CA LEU A 254 2.12 8.01 7.88
C LEU A 254 3.54 7.43 8.00
N ASP A 255 3.64 6.15 8.32
CA ASP A 255 4.84 5.33 8.19
C ASP A 255 4.68 4.31 7.04
N ILE A 256 5.78 3.68 6.59
CA ILE A 256 5.72 2.72 5.48
C ILE A 256 4.78 1.54 5.77
N PRO A 257 4.79 0.90 6.96
CA PRO A 257 3.87 -0.20 7.25
C PRO A 257 2.39 0.21 7.26
N THR A 258 2.09 1.42 7.72
CA THR A 258 0.74 2.01 7.66
C THR A 258 0.31 2.25 6.22
N LEU A 259 1.17 2.85 5.39
CA LEU A 259 0.89 3.04 3.96
C LEU A 259 0.59 1.72 3.26
N LEU A 260 1.41 0.68 3.50
CA LEU A 260 1.19 -0.66 2.97
C LEU A 260 -0.18 -1.20 3.37
N THR A 261 -0.53 -1.08 4.65
CA THR A 261 -1.76 -1.65 5.20
C THR A 261 -3.00 -0.91 4.70
N LEU A 262 -2.99 0.43 4.79
CA LEU A 262 -4.11 1.25 4.33
C LEU A 262 -4.31 1.08 2.82
N ASN A 263 -3.24 1.16 2.03
CA ASN A 263 -3.35 1.01 0.57
C ASN A 263 -3.82 -0.40 0.17
N HIS A 264 -3.46 -1.43 0.95
CA HIS A 264 -3.94 -2.79 0.71
C HIS A 264 -5.45 -2.96 0.89
N VAL A 265 -6.06 -2.28 1.86
CA VAL A 265 -7.51 -2.38 2.13
C VAL A 265 -8.35 -1.45 1.25
N LEU A 266 -7.73 -0.48 0.57
CA LEU A 266 -8.43 0.39 -0.37
C LEU A 266 -8.93 -0.37 -1.61
N PRO A 267 -10.03 0.08 -2.24
CA PRO A 267 -10.42 -0.35 -3.57
C PRO A 267 -9.26 -0.26 -4.58
N PRO A 268 -9.01 -1.27 -5.45
CA PRO A 268 -7.86 -1.29 -6.35
C PRO A 268 -7.72 -0.05 -7.24
N ASP A 269 -8.84 0.52 -7.68
CA ASP A 269 -8.90 1.74 -8.48
C ASP A 269 -8.27 2.95 -7.79
N LEU A 270 -8.28 3.00 -6.45
CA LEU A 270 -7.80 4.12 -5.64
C LEU A 270 -6.33 4.00 -5.19
N ARG A 271 -5.69 2.83 -5.35
CA ARG A 271 -4.39 2.51 -4.73
C ARG A 271 -3.16 3.21 -5.32
N HIS A 272 -3.32 3.88 -6.46
CA HIS A 272 -2.20 4.36 -7.28
C HIS A 272 -1.73 5.77 -6.91
N ARG A 273 -2.60 6.60 -6.34
CA ARG A 273 -2.34 8.03 -6.15
C ARG A 273 -2.98 8.54 -4.87
N TRP A 274 -2.18 9.19 -4.04
CA TRP A 274 -2.58 9.84 -2.79
C TRP A 274 -2.14 11.29 -2.84
N ARG A 275 -3.04 12.21 -2.50
CA ARG A 275 -2.84 13.66 -2.60
C ARG A 275 -3.09 14.30 -1.25
N LEU A 276 -2.11 14.98 -0.66
CA LEU A 276 -2.36 15.70 0.59
C LEU A 276 -3.29 16.89 0.31
N LEU A 277 -4.54 16.79 0.75
CA LEU A 277 -5.55 17.85 0.58
C LEU A 277 -5.50 18.84 1.73
N PHE A 278 -5.32 18.33 2.95
CA PHE A 278 -5.31 19.14 4.16
C PHE A 278 -4.29 18.60 5.15
N SER A 279 -3.64 19.51 5.87
CA SER A 279 -2.77 19.24 7.00
C SER A 279 -2.83 20.44 7.92
N THR A 280 -3.01 20.23 9.23
CA THR A 280 -2.99 21.33 10.22
C THR A 280 -1.66 22.08 10.23
N LYS A 281 -0.55 21.39 9.92
CA LYS A 281 0.79 21.99 9.85
C LYS A 281 0.95 22.99 8.71
N ILE A 282 0.22 22.81 7.61
CA ILE A 282 0.29 23.67 6.41
C ILE A 282 -0.86 24.67 6.37
N HIS A 283 -2.09 24.20 6.64
CA HIS A 283 -3.32 24.94 6.36
C HIS A 283 -3.95 25.56 7.63
N GLY A 284 -3.32 25.35 8.79
CA GLY A 284 -3.78 25.85 10.08
C GLY A 284 -4.95 25.05 10.67
N GLU A 285 -5.44 25.54 11.82
CA GLU A 285 -6.41 24.85 12.66
C GLU A 285 -7.81 25.45 12.53
N SER A 286 -8.38 25.41 11.33
CA SER A 286 -9.73 25.92 11.05
C SER A 286 -10.59 24.90 10.35
N PHE A 287 -11.78 24.64 10.90
CA PHE A 287 -12.75 23.75 10.29
C PHE A 287 -13.24 24.28 8.94
N HIS A 288 -13.32 25.60 8.78
CA HIS A 288 -13.64 26.21 7.50
C HIS A 288 -12.58 25.91 6.44
N SER A 289 -11.30 26.05 6.78
CA SER A 289 -10.18 25.69 5.89
C SER A 289 -10.20 24.21 5.53
N LEU A 290 -10.49 23.33 6.51
CA LEU A 290 -10.66 21.90 6.27
C LEU A 290 -11.78 21.63 5.25
N LEU A 291 -12.98 22.17 5.46
CA LEU A 291 -14.11 22.01 4.55
C LEU A 291 -13.78 22.48 3.13
N HIS A 292 -13.14 23.63 3.00
CA HIS A 292 -12.71 24.18 1.71
C HIS A 292 -11.79 23.22 0.96
N GLN A 293 -10.85 22.57 1.66
CA GLN A 293 -9.89 21.67 1.04
C GLN A 293 -10.45 20.28 0.70
N ILE A 294 -11.38 19.74 1.49
CA ILE A 294 -11.78 18.32 1.35
C ILE A 294 -13.09 18.10 0.60
N THR A 295 -13.93 19.15 0.47
CA THR A 295 -15.23 19.02 -0.20
C THR A 295 -15.05 18.80 -1.69
N HIS A 296 -15.86 17.90 -2.26
CA HIS A 296 -15.84 17.56 -3.70
C HIS A 296 -14.50 17.01 -4.25
N GLN A 297 -13.60 16.51 -3.39
CA GLN A 297 -12.28 16.01 -3.82
C GLN A 297 -12.17 14.52 -4.16
N GLY A 298 -13.31 13.81 -4.25
CA GLY A 298 -13.34 12.35 -4.40
C GLY A 298 -13.25 11.60 -3.05
N PRO A 299 -12.96 10.29 -3.06
CA PRO A 299 -12.72 9.50 -1.85
C PRO A 299 -11.49 10.00 -1.09
N THR A 300 -11.51 9.93 0.25
CA THR A 300 -10.43 10.45 1.10
C THR A 300 -10.09 9.53 2.26
N ILE A 301 -8.86 9.58 2.75
CA ILE A 301 -8.45 9.09 4.07
C ILE A 301 -8.28 10.28 5.00
N VAL A 302 -8.94 10.24 6.16
CA VAL A 302 -8.78 11.22 7.25
C VAL A 302 -7.93 10.56 8.32
N ILE A 303 -6.85 11.21 8.75
CA ILE A 303 -5.91 10.74 9.77
C ILE A 303 -5.83 11.79 10.87
N VAL A 304 -6.07 11.36 12.10
CA VAL A 304 -6.04 12.18 13.30
C VAL A 304 -4.94 11.64 14.20
N LYS A 305 -4.08 12.52 14.68
CA LYS A 305 -3.24 12.30 15.86
C LYS A 305 -3.82 13.10 17.01
N ASP A 306 -4.11 12.45 18.13
CA ASP A 306 -4.57 13.13 19.33
C ASP A 306 -3.42 13.56 20.24
N SER A 307 -3.71 14.41 21.23
CA SER A 307 -2.72 14.84 22.23
C SER A 307 -2.19 13.71 23.13
N GLY A 308 -2.85 12.55 23.12
CA GLY A 308 -2.39 11.32 23.78
C GLY A 308 -1.48 10.46 22.90
N GLY A 309 -1.10 10.95 21.71
CA GLY A 309 -0.20 10.27 20.77
C GLY A 309 -0.84 9.07 20.06
N HIS A 310 -2.16 8.90 20.13
CA HIS A 310 -2.87 7.90 19.34
C HIS A 310 -3.06 8.42 17.93
N ILE A 311 -2.87 7.56 16.94
CA ILE A 311 -3.05 7.88 15.52
C ILE A 311 -4.12 6.95 14.99
N PHE A 312 -5.20 7.51 14.46
CA PHE A 312 -6.38 6.78 14.00
C PHE A 312 -7.12 7.58 12.92
N GLY A 313 -8.15 7.00 12.34
CA GLY A 313 -8.84 7.69 11.25
C GLY A 313 -9.90 6.87 10.56
N GLY A 314 -10.26 7.31 9.35
CA GLY A 314 -11.25 6.65 8.53
C GLY A 314 -11.09 6.90 7.05
N PHE A 315 -11.53 5.93 6.25
CA PHE A 315 -11.66 6.06 4.80
C PHE A 315 -13.11 6.40 4.43
N ALA A 316 -13.28 7.53 3.76
CA ALA A 316 -14.53 7.97 3.16
C ALA A 316 -14.56 7.59 1.67
N SER A 317 -15.50 6.73 1.28
CA SER A 317 -15.57 6.16 -0.08
C SER A 317 -16.17 7.11 -1.12
N LYS A 318 -16.75 8.23 -0.69
CA LYS A 318 -17.34 9.27 -1.53
C LYS A 318 -16.80 10.64 -1.13
N SER A 319 -17.00 11.63 -1.99
CA SER A 319 -16.68 13.01 -1.67
C SER A 319 -17.48 13.53 -0.49
N TRP A 320 -16.79 14.30 0.34
CA TRP A 320 -17.42 15.09 1.39
C TRP A 320 -18.33 16.15 0.79
N THR A 321 -19.56 16.22 1.30
CA THR A 321 -20.59 17.19 0.92
C THR A 321 -21.30 17.64 2.18
N ILE A 322 -21.47 18.95 2.37
CA ILE A 322 -22.18 19.50 3.52
C ILE A 322 -23.67 19.21 3.36
N LYS A 323 -24.22 18.32 4.19
CA LYS A 323 -25.64 17.98 4.20
C LYS A 323 -26.05 17.38 5.55
N SER A 324 -27.34 17.47 5.87
CA SER A 324 -27.90 16.99 7.15
C SER A 324 -28.04 15.47 7.28
N GLN A 325 -27.57 14.68 6.31
CA GLN A 325 -27.79 13.23 6.24
C GLN A 325 -26.48 12.49 6.07
N PHE A 326 -26.45 11.23 6.52
CA PHE A 326 -25.35 10.32 6.25
C PHE A 326 -25.16 10.07 4.73
N ASN A 327 -23.93 9.75 4.36
CA ASN A 327 -23.50 9.41 3.00
C ASN A 327 -22.52 8.23 3.07
N GLY A 328 -21.89 7.90 1.94
CA GLY A 328 -20.89 6.85 1.80
C GLY A 328 -21.49 5.58 1.23
N ASP A 329 -20.74 4.49 1.37
CA ASP A 329 -21.16 3.12 1.06
C ASP A 329 -20.35 2.12 1.93
N SER A 330 -20.62 0.83 1.76
CA SER A 330 -20.01 -0.25 2.55
C SER A 330 -18.49 -0.41 2.36
N ARG A 331 -17.85 0.39 1.49
CA ARG A 331 -16.39 0.41 1.36
C ARG A 331 -15.73 1.32 2.39
N CYS A 332 -16.47 2.21 3.04
CA CYS A 332 -15.96 3.00 4.16
C CYS A 332 -15.47 2.10 5.29
N PHE A 333 -14.44 2.54 6.01
CA PHE A 333 -13.95 1.83 7.20
C PHE A 333 -13.27 2.81 8.16
N LEU A 334 -13.18 2.43 9.43
CA LEU A 334 -12.33 3.11 10.42
C LEU A 334 -11.05 2.33 10.63
N PHE A 335 -10.01 2.99 11.13
CA PHE A 335 -8.75 2.35 11.44
C PHE A 335 -8.08 2.98 12.66
N SER A 336 -7.25 2.18 13.31
CA SER A 336 -6.26 2.61 14.30
C SER A 336 -4.88 2.30 13.74
N LEU A 337 -3.94 3.22 13.89
CA LEU A 337 -2.54 3.10 13.45
C LEU A 337 -1.59 3.00 14.64
N GLN A 338 -1.86 3.75 15.72
CA GLN A 338 -1.09 3.77 16.96
C GLN A 338 -2.05 3.88 18.16
N PRO A 339 -1.89 3.08 19.24
CA PRO A 339 -0.78 2.17 19.55
C PRO A 339 -0.80 0.82 18.83
N SER A 340 -1.93 0.45 18.21
CA SER A 340 -2.06 -0.81 17.49
C SER A 340 -2.69 -0.59 16.12
N LEU A 341 -2.24 -1.38 15.14
CA LEU A 341 -2.71 -1.30 13.77
C LEU A 341 -3.93 -2.21 13.59
N ALA A 342 -5.09 -1.62 13.27
CA ALA A 342 -6.34 -2.35 13.10
C ALA A 342 -7.26 -1.66 12.09
N ILE A 343 -8.00 -2.45 11.32
CA ILE A 343 -8.98 -1.98 10.33
C ILE A 343 -10.38 -2.49 10.75
N TYR A 344 -11.37 -1.61 10.69
CA TYR A 344 -12.75 -1.85 11.13
C TYR A 344 -13.71 -1.60 9.97
N HIS A 345 -14.11 -2.69 9.30
CA HIS A 345 -15.09 -2.67 8.22
C HIS A 345 -16.53 -2.58 8.73
N PRO A 346 -17.50 -2.17 7.90
CA PRO A 346 -18.87 -2.08 8.32
C PRO A 346 -19.46 -3.41 8.78
N THR A 347 -20.25 -3.38 9.85
CA THR A 347 -20.94 -4.54 10.43
C THR A 347 -22.16 -4.98 9.62
N GLY A 348 -22.67 -4.10 8.75
CA GLY A 348 -23.95 -4.26 8.04
C GLY A 348 -25.18 -3.90 8.88
N TYR A 349 -25.01 -3.39 10.10
CA TYR A 349 -26.13 -3.03 10.98
C TYR A 349 -26.92 -1.78 10.50
N ASN A 350 -26.22 -0.81 9.92
CA ASN A 350 -26.82 0.40 9.35
C ASN A 350 -25.93 0.97 8.22
N GLU A 351 -26.40 2.02 7.56
CA GLU A 351 -25.72 2.70 6.45
C GLU A 351 -25.15 4.08 6.85
N ASN A 352 -24.90 4.31 8.14
CA ASN A 352 -24.43 5.59 8.68
C ASN A 352 -22.92 5.77 8.51
N PHE A 353 -22.40 5.65 7.28
CA PHE A 353 -20.95 5.52 7.05
C PHE A 353 -20.17 6.82 7.32
N MET A 354 -20.59 7.93 6.71
CA MET A 354 -19.94 9.23 6.83
C MET A 354 -20.97 10.36 6.91
N TYR A 355 -20.66 11.41 7.66
CA TYR A 355 -21.53 12.55 7.93
C TYR A 355 -20.69 13.84 7.89
N LEU A 356 -21.22 14.88 7.26
CA LEU A 356 -20.60 16.19 7.28
C LEU A 356 -21.67 17.27 7.24
N ASN A 357 -21.71 18.08 8.27
CA ASN A 357 -22.66 19.18 8.37
C ASN A 357 -21.98 20.43 8.92
N ASN A 358 -22.54 21.60 8.60
CA ASN A 358 -22.03 22.88 9.05
C ASN A 358 -23.16 23.92 9.04
N GLY A 359 -23.16 24.84 10.01
CA GLY A 359 -24.09 25.98 10.04
C GLY A 359 -25.56 25.64 10.34
N MET A 360 -25.86 24.44 10.87
CA MET A 360 -27.21 24.07 11.29
C MET A 360 -27.40 24.29 12.79
N GLN A 361 -28.63 24.65 13.19
CA GLN A 361 -28.95 24.89 14.62
C GLN A 361 -29.38 23.62 15.36
N THR A 362 -30.01 22.68 14.67
CA THR A 362 -30.69 21.53 15.29
C THR A 362 -29.93 20.22 15.14
N LEU A 363 -28.86 20.21 14.34
CA LEU A 363 -28.08 19.03 14.02
C LEU A 363 -26.60 19.32 14.30
N PRO A 364 -25.81 18.31 14.71
CA PRO A 364 -24.42 18.52 15.05
C PRO A 364 -23.64 18.98 13.82
N ASN A 365 -22.82 20.01 13.98
CA ASN A 365 -21.94 20.55 12.94
C ASN A 365 -20.53 20.02 13.15
N GLY A 366 -19.97 19.42 12.11
CA GLY A 366 -18.72 18.68 12.22
C GLY A 366 -18.66 17.56 11.19
N LEU A 367 -17.59 16.78 11.29
CA LEU A 367 -17.31 15.62 10.46
C LEU A 367 -17.43 14.36 11.32
N GLY A 368 -18.30 13.43 10.92
CA GLY A 368 -18.55 12.18 11.62
C GLY A 368 -18.39 10.97 10.72
N MET A 369 -17.98 9.85 11.31
CA MET A 369 -17.92 8.55 10.63
C MET A 369 -18.43 7.44 11.54
N GLY A 370 -19.47 6.74 11.08
CA GLY A 370 -20.05 5.59 11.76
C GLY A 370 -20.84 5.95 13.01
N GLY A 371 -21.81 5.12 13.38
CA GLY A 371 -22.61 5.24 14.59
C GLY A 371 -23.93 5.94 14.33
N GLN A 372 -24.27 6.89 15.20
CA GLN A 372 -25.46 7.74 15.10
C GLN A 372 -25.09 9.16 15.54
N LEU A 373 -26.00 10.11 15.32
CA LEU A 373 -25.80 11.49 15.79
C LEU A 373 -25.43 11.48 17.29
N ASP A 374 -24.46 12.32 17.66
CA ASP A 374 -23.85 12.44 19.00
C ASP A 374 -23.06 11.21 19.51
N TYR A 375 -23.13 10.06 18.83
CA TYR A 375 -22.46 8.82 19.20
C TYR A 375 -21.69 8.21 18.02
N PHE A 376 -20.80 9.01 17.44
CA PHE A 376 -20.00 8.57 16.30
C PHE A 376 -18.85 7.64 16.69
N GLY A 377 -18.46 6.78 15.76
CA GLY A 377 -17.23 5.99 15.86
C GLY A 377 -15.97 6.87 15.79
N LEU A 378 -16.04 7.94 14.99
CA LEU A 378 -15.08 9.04 14.93
C LEU A 378 -15.84 10.35 14.67
N TRP A 379 -15.62 11.38 15.48
CA TRP A 379 -16.17 12.72 15.32
C TRP A 379 -15.08 13.79 15.43
N LEU A 380 -15.16 14.80 14.56
CA LEU A 380 -14.41 16.05 14.61
C LEU A 380 -15.42 17.21 14.65
N ASP A 381 -15.30 18.04 15.68
CA ASP A 381 -16.20 19.16 15.94
C ASP A 381 -15.94 20.37 15.03
N GLU A 382 -16.98 21.15 14.73
CA GLU A 382 -16.85 22.39 13.94
C GLU A 382 -15.92 23.42 14.58
N ASN A 383 -15.76 23.42 15.91
CA ASN A 383 -14.89 24.37 16.60
C ASN A 383 -13.40 24.07 16.40
N PHE A 384 -13.07 23.04 15.61
CA PHE A 384 -11.74 22.50 15.38
C PHE A 384 -11.01 22.13 16.69
N GLY A 385 -10.04 21.21 16.62
CA GLY A 385 -9.28 20.81 17.80
C GLY A 385 -10.00 19.88 18.78
N ARG A 386 -11.35 19.78 18.80
CA ARG A 386 -12.06 18.79 19.64
C ARG A 386 -12.70 17.70 18.80
N GLY A 387 -12.67 16.48 19.33
CA GLY A 387 -13.33 15.32 18.72
C GLY A 387 -13.73 14.30 19.77
N HIS A 388 -14.47 13.27 19.36
CA HIS A 388 -14.81 12.15 20.24
C HIS A 388 -15.01 10.84 19.48
N CYS A 389 -14.83 9.71 20.18
CA CYS A 389 -15.16 8.36 19.70
C CYS A 389 -16.13 7.71 20.70
N LYS A 390 -17.41 8.11 20.67
CA LYS A 390 -18.45 7.73 21.66
C LYS A 390 -19.22 6.46 21.32
N GLY A 391 -19.19 6.03 20.06
CA GLY A 391 -19.85 4.78 19.67
C GLY A 391 -18.99 3.59 20.07
N GLN A 392 -19.09 3.09 21.30
CA GLN A 392 -18.33 1.91 21.75
C GLN A 392 -19.22 0.75 22.22
N PRO A 393 -19.17 -0.41 21.52
CA PRO A 393 -18.68 -0.56 20.15
C PRO A 393 -19.55 0.24 19.17
N CYS A 394 -18.94 0.76 18.11
CA CYS A 394 -19.67 1.56 17.12
C CYS A 394 -20.62 0.65 16.36
N SER A 395 -21.90 1.02 16.26
CA SER A 395 -22.89 0.17 15.58
C SER A 395 -22.55 -0.07 14.10
N THR A 396 -21.99 0.93 13.42
CA THR A 396 -21.66 0.85 11.99
C THR A 396 -20.40 0.04 11.70
N TYR A 397 -19.32 0.22 12.47
CA TYR A 397 -18.00 -0.37 12.17
C TYR A 397 -17.50 -1.39 13.19
N GLY A 398 -18.20 -1.56 14.32
CA GLY A 398 -17.81 -2.48 15.38
C GLY A 398 -16.50 -2.11 16.09
N ASN A 399 -15.95 -0.91 15.85
CA ASN A 399 -14.70 -0.49 16.45
C ASN A 399 -14.85 -0.20 17.95
N GLN A 400 -13.76 -0.47 18.67
CA GLN A 400 -13.57 0.00 20.03
C GLN A 400 -13.08 1.47 20.03
N GLN A 401 -12.75 2.01 21.20
CA GLN A 401 -12.08 3.31 21.35
C GLN A 401 -10.86 3.41 20.41
N LEU A 402 -10.83 4.44 19.55
CA LEU A 402 -9.70 4.71 18.65
C LEU A 402 -8.70 5.72 19.25
N SER A 403 -9.22 6.78 19.88
CA SER A 403 -8.43 7.80 20.57
C SER A 403 -7.98 7.37 21.97
N SER A 404 -7.05 8.11 22.56
CA SER A 404 -6.58 7.92 23.94
C SER A 404 -7.69 8.01 25.00
N SER A 405 -8.74 8.77 24.75
CA SER A 405 -9.93 8.91 25.60
C SER A 405 -11.20 9.15 24.77
N GLU A 406 -12.38 8.98 25.39
CA GLU A 406 -13.69 9.14 24.73
C GLU A 406 -13.80 10.47 23.98
N VAL A 407 -13.47 11.57 24.66
CA VAL A 407 -13.29 12.90 24.07
C VAL A 407 -11.79 13.14 23.95
N PHE A 408 -11.34 13.65 22.81
CA PHE A 408 -9.92 13.89 22.55
C PHE A 408 -9.70 15.29 21.98
N HIS A 409 -8.45 15.75 22.09
CA HIS A 409 -7.98 16.96 21.44
C HIS A 409 -7.10 16.58 20.25
N VAL A 410 -7.34 17.19 19.10
CA VAL A 410 -6.57 16.97 17.87
C VAL A 410 -5.23 17.69 18.03
N ASP A 411 -4.14 16.94 17.91
CA ASP A 411 -2.78 17.47 17.83
C ASP A 411 -2.39 17.70 16.36
N GLU A 412 -2.63 16.71 15.51
CA GLU A 412 -2.40 16.83 14.07
C GLU A 412 -3.54 16.19 13.28
N LEU A 413 -3.94 16.79 12.15
CA LEU A 413 -4.93 16.24 11.24
C LEU A 413 -4.41 16.31 9.81
N GLU A 414 -4.47 15.17 9.11
CA GLU A 414 -4.19 15.05 7.68
C GLU A 414 -5.39 14.49 6.94
N VAL A 415 -5.67 15.02 5.75
CA VAL A 415 -6.65 14.44 4.82
C VAL A 415 -6.01 14.21 3.48
N TRP A 416 -6.05 12.95 3.03
CA TRP A 416 -5.47 12.47 1.79
C TRP A 416 -6.57 12.15 0.79
N GLY A 417 -6.58 12.82 -0.36
CA GLY A 417 -7.43 12.50 -1.51
C GLY A 417 -6.89 11.30 -2.28
N LEU A 418 -7.78 10.40 -2.69
CA LEU A 418 -7.40 9.13 -3.30
C LEU A 418 -7.77 9.06 -4.77
N GLY A 419 -6.88 8.44 -5.55
CA GLY A 419 -7.04 8.25 -6.98
C GLY A 419 -6.98 9.55 -7.79
N VAL A 420 -7.51 9.48 -9.00
CA VAL A 420 -7.59 10.63 -9.90
C VAL A 420 -8.55 11.64 -9.27
N PRO A 421 -8.14 12.93 -9.13
CA PRO A 421 -9.07 13.98 -8.73
C PRO A 421 -10.33 13.92 -9.61
N PRO A 422 -11.53 14.08 -9.05
CA PRO A 422 -12.71 14.29 -9.89
C PRO A 422 -12.39 15.39 -10.91
N GLU A 423 -12.75 15.19 -12.18
CA GLU A 423 -12.77 16.29 -13.15
C GLU A 423 -13.51 17.42 -12.46
N SER A 424 -12.76 18.47 -12.14
CA SER A 424 -13.31 19.54 -11.38
C SER A 424 -14.53 20.04 -12.16
N GLN A 425 -15.54 20.51 -11.42
CA GLN A 425 -16.11 21.79 -11.82
C GLN A 425 -14.93 22.75 -11.85
N LEU A 426 -14.22 22.71 -12.98
CA LEU A 426 -13.07 23.50 -13.30
C LEU A 426 -13.55 24.92 -13.03
N TRP A 427 -12.92 25.57 -12.05
CA TRP A 427 -12.96 27.01 -11.82
C TRP A 427 -14.14 27.58 -11.00
N GLN A 428 -13.89 27.89 -9.72
CA GLN A 428 -13.86 29.31 -9.34
C GLN A 428 -12.40 29.79 -9.54
N ARG A 429 -11.87 30.26 -10.69
CA ARG A 429 -12.54 30.87 -11.83
C ARG A 429 -13.26 32.09 -11.34
N SER A 430 -12.53 33.13 -10.94
CA SER A 430 -13.12 34.46 -10.98
C SER A 430 -13.96 34.57 -12.26
N VAL A 431 -15.22 35.00 -12.14
CA VAL A 431 -16.18 35.15 -13.26
C VAL A 431 -15.56 35.88 -14.46
N LEU A 432 -14.52 36.69 -14.20
CA LEU A 432 -13.72 37.43 -15.17
C LEU A 432 -12.89 36.57 -16.15
N ASP A 433 -12.57 35.32 -15.81
CA ASP A 433 -11.83 34.42 -16.73
C ASP A 433 -12.77 33.57 -17.59
N THR A 434 -14.05 33.49 -17.25
CA THR A 434 -15.06 32.69 -17.98
C THR A 434 -15.77 33.51 -19.06
N GLU A 435 -15.87 34.83 -18.87
CA GLU A 435 -16.53 35.74 -19.81
C GLU A 435 -15.51 36.71 -20.43
N VAL A 436 -14.94 36.32 -21.58
CA VAL A 436 -14.10 37.19 -22.43
C VAL A 436 -14.84 38.50 -22.78
N GLU A 437 -16.17 38.43 -22.91
CA GLU A 437 -17.05 39.57 -23.19
C GLU A 437 -17.17 40.53 -22.00
N ALA A 438 -17.27 40.03 -20.76
CA ALA A 438 -17.33 40.88 -19.57
C ALA A 438 -15.99 41.59 -19.30
N LYS A 439 -14.87 40.93 -19.59
CA LYS A 439 -13.53 41.53 -19.52
C LYS A 439 -13.36 42.65 -20.56
N ALA A 440 -13.79 42.40 -21.81
CA ALA A 440 -13.78 43.42 -22.86
C ALA A 440 -14.72 44.60 -22.53
N PHE A 441 -15.88 44.35 -21.92
CA PHE A 441 -16.80 45.40 -21.50
C PHE A 441 -16.24 46.27 -20.35
N LEU A 442 -15.53 45.67 -19.40
CA LEU A 442 -14.87 46.39 -18.30
C LEU A 442 -13.70 47.26 -18.79
N GLU A 443 -12.93 46.78 -19.77
CA GLU A 443 -11.87 47.56 -20.43
C GLU A 443 -12.44 48.74 -21.24
N VAL A 444 -13.57 48.55 -21.93
CA VAL A 444 -14.25 49.61 -22.70
C VAL A 444 -14.92 50.66 -21.78
N THR A 445 -15.33 50.28 -20.57
CA THR A 445 -15.99 51.18 -19.61
C THR A 445 -15.04 51.89 -18.65
N GLY A 446 -13.73 51.66 -18.75
CA GLY A 446 -12.69 52.41 -18.03
C GLY A 446 -12.64 52.18 -16.52
N LYS A 447 -13.11 51.02 -16.02
CA LYS A 447 -13.05 50.68 -14.59
C LYS A 447 -11.79 49.84 -14.28
N GLU A 448 -11.05 50.21 -13.23
CA GLU A 448 -9.83 49.50 -12.81
C GLU A 448 -10.10 48.17 -12.11
N LEU A 449 -9.24 47.17 -12.37
CA LEU A 449 -9.26 45.82 -11.81
C LEU A 449 -8.48 45.78 -10.47
N HIS A 450 -9.19 45.81 -9.34
CA HIS A 450 -8.55 45.83 -8.01
C HIS A 450 -8.01 44.48 -7.50
N SER A 451 -8.12 43.37 -8.24
CA SER A 451 -7.70 42.04 -7.77
C SER A 451 -6.40 41.51 -8.40
N ALA A 452 -5.63 42.32 -9.13
CA ALA A 452 -4.40 41.89 -9.79
C ALA A 452 -3.20 41.69 -8.84
N GLY A 453 -3.30 42.10 -7.57
CA GLY A 453 -2.17 42.18 -6.63
C GLY A 453 -1.75 40.88 -5.93
N PHE A 454 -2.53 39.79 -6.04
CA PHE A 454 -2.20 38.49 -5.46
C PHE A 454 -2.25 37.42 -6.55
N ARG A 455 -1.19 37.32 -7.35
CA ARG A 455 -0.96 36.20 -8.27
C ARG A 455 0.43 35.64 -8.00
N ASP A 456 0.51 34.35 -7.67
CA ASP A 456 1.75 33.60 -7.82
C ASP A 456 2.07 33.46 -9.32
N PRO A 457 3.36 33.55 -9.72
CA PRO A 457 3.72 33.47 -11.13
C PRO A 457 3.44 32.08 -11.70
N GLU A 458 2.89 32.05 -12.92
CA GLU A 458 2.65 30.80 -13.66
C GLU A 458 3.97 30.03 -13.88
N PRO A 459 3.96 28.69 -13.74
CA PRO A 459 5.13 27.89 -14.08
C PRO A 459 5.38 27.96 -15.59
N SER A 460 6.61 28.32 -15.97
CA SER A 460 7.08 28.35 -17.36
C SER A 460 7.04 26.96 -18.00
N GLU A 461 6.53 26.91 -19.23
CA GLU A 461 6.34 25.73 -20.10
C GLU A 461 7.55 24.78 -20.24
#